data_AF-A0A820N1L9-F1
#
_entry.id   AF-A0A820N1L9-F1
#
_cell.length_a   1.000
_cell.length_b   1.000
_cell.length_c   1.000
_cell.angle_alpha   90.00
_cell.angle_beta   90.00
_cell.angle_gamma   90.00
#
_symmetry.space_group_name_H-M   'P 1'
#
loop_
_entity.id
_entity.type
_entity.pdbx_description
1 polymer ?
#
loop_
_entity_poly.entity_id
_entity_poly.type
_entity_poly.pdbx_seq_one_letter_code
_entity_poly.pdbx_strand_id
1 'polypeptide(L)'
;INYPLNTKQTPPEGVVVQKVMVAEALDIARETYLAILLDRAYGGAVLMGSPMGGVDIEEVAEKHPDQIFTTAIDPVTGMKKEQALDMAKKLGFKDKLADEAADQILKLYKLFLKYDCTQI
;
A
#
# COMPACT_ATOMS: atom_id res chain seq x y z
N ILE A 1 0.84 27.25 7.47
CA ILE A 1 2.33 27.23 7.37
C ILE A 1 2.89 27.88 8.62
N ASN A 2 3.99 27.38 9.17
CA ASN A 2 4.64 27.82 10.42
C ASN A 2 3.81 27.64 11.71
N TYR A 3 2.82 26.75 11.68
CA TYR A 3 2.09 26.29 12.86
C TYR A 3 2.43 24.80 13.10
N PRO A 4 2.46 24.35 14.37
CA PRO A 4 2.65 22.94 14.69
C PRO A 4 1.42 22.11 14.29
N LEU A 5 1.63 21.02 13.56
CA LEU A 5 0.64 19.99 13.29
C LEU A 5 0.68 18.97 14.43
N ASN A 6 -0.46 18.79 15.10
CA ASN A 6 -0.64 17.83 16.19
C ASN A 6 -1.60 16.73 15.75
N THR A 7 -1.12 15.48 15.74
CA THR A 7 -1.89 14.26 15.44
C THR A 7 -1.46 13.13 16.39
N LYS A 8 -2.12 11.96 16.29
CA LYS A 8 -1.70 10.74 17.01
C LYS A 8 -0.26 10.30 16.66
N GLN A 9 0.24 10.69 15.49
CA GLN A 9 1.54 10.27 14.95
C GLN A 9 2.66 11.30 15.15
N THR A 10 2.36 12.46 15.74
CA THR A 10 3.37 13.51 16.00
C THR A 10 3.77 13.53 17.47
N PRO A 11 5.00 13.99 17.80
CA PRO A 11 5.40 14.27 19.18
C PRO A 11 4.44 15.24 19.89
N PRO A 12 4.45 15.31 21.24
CA PRO A 12 3.61 16.23 22.01
C PRO A 12 3.70 17.70 21.60
N GLU A 13 4.89 18.13 21.15
CA GLU A 13 5.17 19.49 20.66
C GLU A 13 4.72 19.75 19.21
N GLY A 14 4.29 18.70 18.49
CA GLY A 14 3.88 18.77 17.09
C GLY A 14 5.02 18.89 16.10
N VAL A 15 4.67 19.00 14.81
CA VAL A 15 5.64 19.20 13.72
C VAL A 15 5.33 20.49 12.96
N VAL A 16 6.32 21.38 12.82
CA VAL A 16 6.12 22.67 12.15
C VAL A 16 5.85 22.48 10.65
N VAL A 17 4.70 22.96 10.19
CA VAL A 17 4.27 22.82 8.79
C VAL A 17 4.97 23.83 7.88
N GLN A 18 5.93 23.38 7.07
CA GLN A 18 6.66 24.24 6.13
C GLN A 18 5.99 24.39 4.76
N LYS A 19 5.28 23.36 4.30
CA LYS A 19 4.65 23.31 2.98
C LYS A 19 3.27 22.68 3.10
N VAL A 20 2.38 23.03 2.18
CA VAL A 20 1.06 22.42 2.02
C VAL A 20 0.90 21.95 0.58
N MET A 21 0.24 20.81 0.39
CA MET A 21 -0.14 20.31 -0.92
C MET A 21 -1.57 20.75 -1.22
N VAL A 22 -1.78 21.41 -2.36
CA VAL A 22 -3.11 21.76 -2.87
C VAL A 22 -3.36 20.88 -4.08
N ALA A 23 -4.42 20.08 -4.03
CA ALA A 23 -4.75 19.09 -5.05
C ALA A 23 -6.25 19.14 -5.37
N GLU A 24 -6.61 18.57 -6.52
CA GLU A 24 -8.01 18.32 -6.87
C GLU A 24 -8.63 17.35 -5.86
N ALA A 25 -9.85 17.64 -5.43
CA ALA A 25 -10.64 16.74 -4.61
C ALA A 25 -11.29 15.69 -5.52
N LEU A 26 -10.96 14.42 -5.30
CA LEU A 26 -11.55 13.28 -6.00
C LEU A 26 -12.48 12.53 -5.06
N ASP A 27 -13.65 12.11 -5.57
CA ASP A 27 -14.57 11.29 -4.81
C ASP A 27 -14.06 9.85 -4.73
N ILE A 28 -13.90 9.36 -3.49
CA ILE A 28 -13.39 8.02 -3.23
C ILE A 28 -14.58 7.10 -2.92
N ALA A 29 -14.96 6.27 -3.90
CA ALA A 29 -16.05 5.32 -3.72
C ALA A 29 -15.67 4.13 -2.82
N ARG A 30 -14.37 3.78 -2.75
CA ARG A 30 -13.85 2.66 -1.97
C ARG A 30 -12.36 2.80 -1.71
N GLU A 31 -11.92 2.39 -0.52
CA GLU A 31 -10.52 2.41 -0.12
C GLU A 31 -10.01 0.98 0.13
N THR A 32 -8.75 0.74 -0.20
CA THR A 32 -8.05 -0.53 0.06
C THR A 32 -6.64 -0.23 0.54
N TYR A 33 -6.06 -1.10 1.37
CA TYR A 33 -4.65 -1.05 1.74
C TYR A 33 -3.80 -1.87 0.77
N LEU A 34 -2.64 -1.35 0.40
CA LEU A 34 -1.64 -2.04 -0.40
C LEU A 34 -0.26 -1.60 0.06
N ALA A 35 0.66 -2.55 0.25
CA ALA A 35 2.05 -2.28 0.53
C ALA A 35 2.96 -3.27 -0.19
N ILE A 36 4.17 -2.81 -0.53
CA ILE A 36 5.26 -3.68 -0.98
C ILE A 36 6.41 -3.47 0.00
N LEU A 37 6.82 -4.54 0.69
CA LEU A 37 7.88 -4.45 1.69
C LEU A 37 8.93 -5.53 1.50
N LEU A 38 10.13 -5.27 2.00
CA LEU A 38 11.19 -6.29 2.11
C LEU A 38 10.97 -7.09 3.40
N ASP A 39 10.48 -8.31 3.25
CA ASP A 39 10.22 -9.22 4.36
C ASP A 39 11.49 -10.02 4.69
N ARG A 40 11.94 -9.91 5.95
CA ARG A 40 13.14 -10.62 6.45
C ARG A 40 12.90 -12.11 6.65
N ALA A 41 11.68 -12.53 6.99
CA ALA A 41 11.36 -13.93 7.18
C ALA A 41 11.35 -14.67 5.84
N TYR A 42 10.82 -14.02 4.80
CA TYR A 42 10.88 -14.54 3.43
C TYR A 42 12.26 -14.36 2.78
N GLY A 43 12.99 -13.30 3.14
CA GLY A 43 14.28 -12.96 2.53
C GLY A 43 14.12 -12.24 1.18
N GLY A 44 13.02 -11.52 0.97
CA GLY A 44 12.70 -10.89 -0.31
C GLY A 44 11.49 -9.97 -0.26
N ALA A 45 11.10 -9.43 -1.41
CA ALA A 45 9.95 -8.55 -1.51
C ALA A 45 8.61 -9.31 -1.38
N VAL A 46 7.67 -8.74 -0.63
CA VAL A 46 6.32 -9.27 -0.43
C VAL A 46 5.32 -8.17 -0.75
N LEU A 47 4.31 -8.52 -1.56
CA LEU A 47 3.12 -7.71 -1.75
C LEU A 47 2.11 -8.03 -0.65
N MET A 48 1.67 -7.02 0.08
CA MET A 48 0.63 -7.12 1.10
C MET A 48 -0.57 -6.26 0.69
N GLY A 49 -1.79 -6.70 0.97
CA GLY A 49 -2.98 -5.91 0.73
C GLY A 49 -4.15 -6.30 1.60
N SER A 50 -5.07 -5.35 1.82
CA SER A 50 -6.35 -5.58 2.50
C SER A 50 -7.48 -4.79 1.84
N PRO A 51 -8.68 -5.35 1.68
CA PRO A 51 -9.85 -4.60 1.24
C PRO A 51 -10.30 -3.55 2.27
N MET A 52 -9.79 -3.60 3.51
CA MET A 52 -10.00 -2.59 4.53
C MET A 52 -8.96 -1.48 4.39
N GLY A 53 -9.22 -0.50 3.52
CA GLY A 53 -8.43 0.73 3.44
C GLY A 53 -8.88 1.80 4.44
N GLY A 54 -8.09 2.87 4.57
CA GLY A 54 -8.44 4.04 5.40
C GLY A 54 -8.30 3.84 6.91
N VAL A 55 -7.82 2.66 7.34
CA VAL A 55 -7.61 2.29 8.75
C VAL A 55 -6.17 1.84 8.97
N ASP A 56 -5.76 1.75 10.23
CA ASP A 56 -4.43 1.29 10.62
C ASP A 56 -4.26 -0.20 10.28
N ILE A 57 -3.21 -0.56 9.55
CA ILE A 57 -3.06 -1.94 9.06
C ILE A 57 -2.74 -2.92 10.20
N GLU A 58 -2.07 -2.42 11.24
CA GLU A 58 -1.77 -3.13 12.47
C GLU A 58 -3.06 -3.52 13.21
N GLU A 59 -4.06 -2.62 13.25
CA GLU A 59 -5.37 -2.92 13.83
C GLU A 59 -6.11 -4.00 13.04
N VAL A 60 -6.01 -3.97 11.70
CA VAL A 60 -6.58 -5.02 10.83
C VAL A 60 -5.89 -6.36 11.09
N ALA A 61 -4.57 -6.38 11.27
CA ALA A 61 -3.83 -7.60 11.55
C ALA A 61 -4.23 -8.25 12.88
N GLU A 62 -4.57 -7.46 13.89
CA GLU A 62 -5.03 -7.96 15.19
C GLU A 62 -6.49 -8.43 15.17
N LYS A 63 -7.38 -7.66 14.54
CA LYS A 63 -8.84 -7.89 14.63
C LYS A 63 -9.41 -8.71 13.47
N HIS A 64 -8.83 -8.57 12.29
CA HIS A 64 -9.30 -9.16 11.04
C HIS A 64 -8.13 -9.74 10.21
N PRO A 65 -7.32 -10.65 10.77
CA PRO A 65 -6.13 -11.18 10.08
C PRO A 65 -6.47 -11.89 8.75
N ASP A 66 -7.69 -12.41 8.61
CA ASP A 66 -8.21 -13.01 7.39
C ASP A 66 -8.42 -12.01 6.24
N GLN A 67 -8.45 -10.71 6.56
CA GLN A 67 -8.55 -9.62 5.59
C GLN A 67 -7.17 -9.14 5.12
N ILE A 68 -6.07 -9.78 5.53
CA ILE A 68 -4.73 -9.47 5.06
C ILE A 68 -4.26 -10.56 4.10
N PHE A 69 -3.95 -10.14 2.88
CA PHE A 69 -3.45 -11.00 1.84
C PHE A 69 -1.98 -10.68 1.58
N THR A 70 -1.16 -11.73 1.52
CA THR A 70 0.26 -11.60 1.21
C THR A 70 0.63 -12.44 -0.01
N THR A 71 1.59 -11.96 -0.80
CA THR A 71 2.10 -12.64 -1.98
C THR A 71 3.60 -12.38 -2.09
N ALA A 72 4.38 -13.44 -1.91
CA ALA A 72 5.82 -13.38 -2.04
C ALA A 72 6.23 -13.19 -3.52
N ILE A 73 7.27 -12.38 -3.73
CA ILE A 73 7.77 -12.03 -5.06
C ILE A 73 9.15 -12.66 -5.24
N ASP A 74 9.29 -13.48 -6.27
CA ASP A 74 10.56 -14.10 -6.61
C ASP A 74 11.56 -13.02 -7.08
N PRO A 75 12.76 -12.94 -6.49
CA PRO A 75 13.71 -11.86 -6.78
C PRO A 75 14.37 -11.98 -8.16
N VAL A 76 14.31 -13.15 -8.81
CA VAL A 76 14.96 -13.41 -10.10
C VAL A 76 13.99 -13.07 -11.24
N THR A 77 12.75 -13.54 -11.14
CA THR A 77 11.71 -13.40 -12.15
C THR A 77 10.84 -12.17 -11.95
N GLY A 78 10.82 -11.61 -10.74
CA GLY A 78 10.03 -10.45 -10.36
C GLY A 78 8.53 -10.74 -10.24
N MET A 79 7.75 -9.69 -10.01
CA MET A 79 6.29 -9.81 -9.91
C MET A 79 5.67 -10.10 -11.27
N LYS A 80 4.85 -11.15 -11.31
CA LYS A 80 4.09 -11.55 -12.50
C LYS A 80 2.72 -10.88 -12.53
N LYS A 81 2.15 -10.70 -13.73
CA LYS A 81 0.83 -10.08 -13.90
C LYS A 81 -0.27 -10.90 -13.22
N GLU A 82 -0.14 -12.22 -13.19
CA GLU A 82 -1.10 -13.11 -12.53
C GLU A 82 -1.15 -12.86 -11.01
N GLN A 83 0.01 -12.60 -10.38
CA GLN A 83 0.08 -12.27 -8.95
C GLN A 83 -0.58 -10.92 -8.65
N ALA A 84 -0.31 -9.91 -9.49
CA ALA A 84 -0.92 -8.59 -9.36
C ALA A 84 -2.45 -8.65 -9.55
N LEU A 85 -2.92 -9.45 -10.51
CA LEU A 85 -4.35 -9.63 -10.77
C LEU A 85 -5.05 -10.42 -9.65
N ASP A 86 -4.40 -11.43 -9.08
CA ASP A 86 -4.89 -12.15 -7.92
C ASP A 86 -5.05 -11.21 -6.71
N MET A 87 -4.04 -10.38 -6.43
CA MET A 87 -4.14 -9.37 -5.37
C MET A 87 -5.27 -8.37 -5.64
N ALA A 88 -5.37 -7.83 -6.85
CA ALA A 88 -6.45 -6.89 -7.21
C ALA A 88 -7.85 -7.49 -6.96
N LYS A 89 -8.05 -8.76 -7.30
CA LYS A 89 -9.32 -9.47 -7.04
C LYS A 89 -9.56 -9.69 -5.55
N LYS A 90 -8.54 -10.05 -4.77
CA LYS A 90 -8.61 -10.19 -3.30
C LYS A 90 -8.94 -8.86 -2.60
N LEU A 91 -8.43 -7.75 -3.15
CA LEU A 91 -8.81 -6.40 -2.75
C LEU A 91 -10.23 -6.02 -3.21
N GLY A 92 -10.96 -6.90 -3.90
CA GLY A 92 -12.35 -6.72 -4.31
C GLY A 92 -12.56 -5.88 -5.56
N PHE A 93 -11.50 -5.57 -6.33
CA PHE A 93 -11.66 -4.96 -7.65
C PHE A 93 -12.25 -5.99 -8.63
N LYS A 94 -13.08 -5.52 -9.57
CA LYS A 94 -13.80 -6.36 -10.53
C LYS A 94 -13.63 -5.85 -11.95
N ASP A 95 -13.79 -6.75 -12.91
CA ASP A 95 -13.79 -6.45 -14.34
C ASP A 95 -12.58 -5.60 -14.73
N LYS A 96 -12.82 -4.52 -15.49
CA LYS A 96 -11.80 -3.58 -15.96
C LYS A 96 -10.99 -2.95 -14.82
N LEU A 97 -11.59 -2.73 -13.65
CA LEU A 97 -10.87 -2.16 -12.51
C LEU A 97 -9.88 -3.15 -11.90
N ALA A 98 -10.12 -4.46 -12.02
CA ALA A 98 -9.15 -5.46 -11.57
C ALA A 98 -7.89 -5.44 -12.44
N ASP A 99 -8.04 -5.30 -13.76
CA ASP A 99 -6.91 -5.16 -14.68
C ASP A 99 -6.17 -3.83 -14.47
N GLU A 100 -6.89 -2.73 -14.30
CA GLU A 100 -6.28 -1.42 -14.03
C GLU A 100 -5.53 -1.41 -12.69
N ALA A 101 -6.09 -2.01 -11.64
CA ALA A 101 -5.43 -2.15 -10.35
C ALA A 101 -4.18 -3.04 -10.46
N ALA A 102 -4.25 -4.17 -11.16
CA ALA A 102 -3.10 -5.04 -11.40
C ALA A 102 -1.97 -4.29 -12.12
N ASP A 103 -2.30 -3.49 -13.14
CA ASP A 103 -1.33 -2.68 -13.85
C ASP A 103 -0.70 -1.60 -12.95
N GLN A 104 -1.45 -1.01 -12.00
CA GLN A 104 -0.88 -0.10 -10.99
C GLN A 104 0.04 -0.81 -10.00
N ILE A 105 -0.35 -1.99 -9.51
CA ILE A 105 0.49 -2.81 -8.61
C ILE A 105 1.83 -3.14 -9.28
N LEU A 106 1.83 -3.52 -10.56
CA LEU A 106 3.05 -3.78 -11.33
C LEU A 106 3.93 -2.51 -11.47
N LYS A 107 3.32 -1.33 -11.64
CA LYS A 107 4.05 -0.06 -11.68
C LYS A 107 4.66 0.30 -10.32
N LEU A 108 3.93 0.08 -9.23
CA LEU A 108 4.43 0.28 -7.86
C LEU A 108 5.59 -0.68 -7.56
N TYR A 109 5.52 -1.95 -7.97
CA TYR A 109 6.63 -2.87 -7.83
C TYR A 109 7.87 -2.43 -8.64
N LYS A 110 7.68 -1.92 -9.86
CA LYS A 110 8.79 -1.33 -10.63
C LYS A 110 9.37 -0.11 -9.92
N LEU A 111 8.54 0.73 -9.29
CA LEU A 111 8.98 1.88 -8.50
C LEU A 111 9.80 1.43 -7.30
N PHE A 112 9.33 0.40 -6.57
CA PHE A 112 9.99 -0.21 -5.42
C PHE A 112 11.43 -0.59 -5.74
N LEU A 113 11.62 -1.33 -6.84
CA LEU A 113 12.95 -1.74 -7.27
C LEU A 113 13.79 -0.58 -7.81
N LYS A 114 13.19 0.32 -8.59
CA LYS A 114 13.91 1.41 -9.25
C LYS A 114 14.57 2.38 -8.26
N TYR A 115 13.94 2.59 -7.10
CA TYR A 115 14.41 3.53 -6.09
C TYR A 115 14.92 2.84 -4.83
N ASP A 116 15.22 1.54 -4.89
CA ASP A 116 15.75 0.75 -3.78
C ASP A 116 14.94 0.93 -2.48
N CYS A 117 13.61 0.94 -2.61
CA CYS A 117 12.72 1.14 -1.49
C CYS A 117 12.75 -0.09 -0.56
N THR A 118 12.63 0.14 0.74
CA THR A 118 12.38 -0.95 1.72
C THR A 118 10.89 -1.19 1.93
N GLN A 119 10.08 -0.16 1.68
CA GLN A 119 8.63 -0.18 1.75
C GLN A 119 8.04 0.86 0.79
N ILE A 120 6.93 0.52 0.15
CA ILE A 120 5.97 1.45 -0.48
C ILE A 120 4.61 1.18 0.16
#